data_AF-A0A836P237-F1
#
_entry.id   AF-A0A836P237-F1
#
_cell.length_a   1.000
_cell.length_b   1.000
_cell.length_c   1.000
_cell.angle_alpha   90.00
_cell.angle_beta   90.00
_cell.angle_gamma   90.00
#
_symmetry.space_group_name_H-M   'P 1'
#
loop_
_entity.id
_entity.type
_entity.pdbx_description
1 polymer ?
#
loop_
_entity_poly.entity_id
_entity_poly.type
_entity_poly.pdbx_seq_one_letter_code
_entity_poly.pdbx_strand_id
1 'polypeptide(L)'
;DAAGVQRLEELHAAMEAASAAGDVAEYYRNNYLIHETVQQYAGNPWLIRVTHDLHRILKMHRGRQLLTPGRMAQSLAEHRQLMDCVRRGDAEGAERTMHGHLLSQGQALAAYVAAGGMLNVPAPLPRVGGV
;
A
#
# COMPACT_ATOMS: atom_id res chain seq x y z
N ASP A 1 11.83 -2.06 17.30
CA ASP A 1 13.03 -2.77 17.82
C ASP A 1 13.74 -3.44 16.62
N ALA A 2 14.83 -4.18 16.86
CA ALA A 2 15.57 -4.83 15.77
C ALA A 2 14.72 -5.86 14.99
N ALA A 3 13.84 -6.59 15.68
CA ALA A 3 12.93 -7.56 15.06
C ALA A 3 11.94 -6.89 14.10
N GLY A 4 11.38 -5.73 14.48
CA GLY A 4 10.46 -4.97 13.64
C GLY A 4 11.13 -4.41 12.39
N VAL A 5 12.35 -3.91 12.53
CA VAL A 5 13.14 -3.45 11.38
C VAL A 5 13.41 -4.61 10.43
N GLN A 6 13.89 -5.76 10.94
CA GLN A 6 14.13 -6.94 10.12
C GLN A 6 12.87 -7.40 9.37
N ARG A 7 11.71 -7.41 10.05
CA ARG A 7 10.44 -7.76 9.43
C ARG A 7 10.06 -6.82 8.28
N LEU A 8 10.27 -5.52 8.46
CA LEU A 8 10.01 -4.53 7.41
C LEU A 8 10.95 -4.72 6.21
N GLU A 9 12.22 -5.07 6.43
CA GLU A 9 13.18 -5.37 5.36
C GLU A 9 12.76 -6.57 4.52
N GLU A 10 12.31 -7.66 5.15
CA GLU A 10 11.82 -8.86 4.45
C GLU A 10 10.61 -8.55 3.58
N LEU A 11 9.64 -7.81 4.12
CA LEU A 11 8.45 -7.38 3.39
C LEU A 11 8.81 -6.45 2.23
N HIS A 12 9.75 -5.53 2.44
CA HIS A 12 10.23 -4.62 1.41
C HIS A 12 10.95 -5.39 0.28
N ALA A 13 11.80 -6.37 0.62
CA ALA A 13 12.47 -7.21 -0.37
C ALA A 13 11.47 -8.04 -1.21
N ALA A 14 10.42 -8.57 -0.59
CA ALA A 14 9.33 -9.24 -1.31
C ALA A 14 8.56 -8.28 -2.23
N MET A 15 8.33 -7.05 -1.78
CA MET A 15 7.68 -6.00 -2.58
C MET A 15 8.53 -5.57 -3.78
N GLU A 16 9.85 -5.45 -3.61
CA GLU A 16 10.82 -5.21 -4.69
C GLU A 16 10.74 -6.31 -5.77
N ALA A 17 10.79 -7.58 -5.34
CA ALA A 17 10.70 -8.72 -6.24
C ALA A 17 9.37 -8.76 -7.00
N ALA A 18 8.25 -8.51 -6.31
CA ALA A 18 6.94 -8.45 -6.94
C ALA A 18 6.83 -7.31 -7.96
N SER A 19 7.41 -6.15 -7.66
CA SER A 19 7.47 -5.02 -8.60
C SER A 19 8.26 -5.36 -9.86
N ALA A 20 9.43 -5.99 -9.70
CA ALA A 20 10.27 -6.42 -10.82
C ALA A 20 9.59 -7.49 -11.70
N ALA A 21 8.78 -8.36 -11.09
CA ALA A 21 7.99 -9.38 -11.79
C ALA A 21 6.69 -8.83 -12.41
N GLY A 22 6.29 -7.59 -12.11
CA GLY A 22 4.99 -7.05 -12.52
C GLY A 22 3.80 -7.68 -11.78
N ASP A 23 4.03 -8.37 -10.66
CA ASP A 23 2.98 -9.00 -9.86
C ASP A 23 2.31 -7.97 -8.94
N VAL A 24 1.27 -7.35 -9.47
CA VAL A 24 0.49 -6.31 -8.77
C VAL A 24 -0.18 -6.86 -7.51
N ALA A 25 -0.63 -8.11 -7.52
CA ALA A 25 -1.33 -8.71 -6.38
C ALA A 25 -0.38 -8.91 -5.20
N GLU A 26 0.79 -9.48 -5.48
CA GLU A 26 1.83 -9.71 -4.48
C GLU A 26 2.47 -8.38 -4.01
N TYR A 27 2.66 -7.42 -4.92
CA TYR A 27 3.10 -6.07 -4.56
C TYR A 27 2.12 -5.41 -3.58
N TYR A 28 0.83 -5.46 -3.89
CA TYR A 28 -0.22 -4.90 -3.03
C TYR A 28 -0.24 -5.58 -1.65
N ARG A 29 -0.10 -6.91 -1.61
CA ARG A 29 -0.05 -7.69 -0.37
C ARG A 29 1.10 -7.24 0.53
N ASN A 30 2.32 -7.15 -0.01
CA ASN A 30 3.50 -6.76 0.76
C ASN A 30 3.44 -5.28 1.18
N ASN A 31 2.96 -4.39 0.30
CA ASN A 31 2.69 -3.00 0.66
C ASN A 31 1.76 -2.92 1.88
N TYR A 32 0.61 -3.60 1.84
CA TYR A 32 -0.33 -3.63 2.97
C TYR A 32 0.31 -4.08 4.28
N LEU A 33 1.11 -5.15 4.24
CA LEU A 33 1.79 -5.70 5.42
C LEU A 33 2.85 -4.74 5.99
N ILE A 34 3.51 -3.93 5.16
CA ILE A 34 4.42 -2.88 5.62
C ILE A 34 3.64 -1.85 6.45
N HIS A 35 2.51 -1.35 5.95
CA HIS A 35 1.66 -0.39 6.69
C HIS A 35 1.19 -0.97 8.01
N GLU A 36 0.71 -2.21 8.00
CA GLU A 36 0.25 -2.90 9.21
C GLU A 36 1.38 -3.05 10.24
N THR A 37 2.57 -3.48 9.79
CA THR A 37 3.73 -3.66 10.67
C THR A 37 4.12 -2.33 11.32
N VAL A 38 4.24 -1.24 10.55
CA VAL A 38 4.55 0.09 11.10
C VAL A 38 3.51 0.51 12.16
N GLN A 39 2.22 0.30 11.90
CA GLN A 39 1.14 0.64 12.84
C GLN A 39 1.19 -0.17 14.13
N GLN A 40 1.47 -1.48 14.04
CA GLN A 40 1.62 -2.36 15.21
C GLN A 40 2.78 -1.91 16.10
N TYR A 41 3.90 -1.49 15.50
CA TYR A 41 5.07 -1.00 16.23
C TYR A 41 4.89 0.40 16.85
N ALA A 42 3.86 1.15 16.47
CA ALA A 42 3.52 2.42 17.12
C ALA A 42 2.98 2.22 18.56
N GLY A 43 2.60 0.99 18.94
CA GLY A 43 2.20 0.66 20.31
C GLY A 43 0.95 1.38 20.81
N ASN A 44 0.12 1.90 19.90
CA ASN A 44 -1.10 2.65 20.21
C ASN A 44 -2.34 1.87 19.73
N PRO A 45 -3.01 1.10 20.62
CA PRO A 45 -4.16 0.27 20.26
C PRO A 45 -5.35 1.05 19.70
N TRP A 46 -5.52 2.31 20.11
CA TRP A 46 -6.61 3.16 19.59
C TRP A 46 -6.33 3.62 18.16
N LEU A 47 -5.08 4.05 17.88
CA LEU A 47 -4.63 4.37 16.53
C LEU A 47 -4.81 3.17 15.59
N ILE A 48 -4.39 1.99 16.02
CA ILE A 48 -4.50 0.75 15.24
C ILE A 48 -5.97 0.47 14.90
N ARG A 49 -6.89 0.62 15.86
CA ARG A 49 -8.32 0.41 15.64
C ARG A 49 -8.89 1.38 14.60
N VAL A 50 -8.65 2.67 14.78
CA VAL A 50 -9.17 3.72 13.88
C VAL A 50 -8.61 3.55 12.46
N THR A 51 -7.30 3.32 12.33
CA THR A 51 -6.65 3.10 11.03
C THR A 51 -7.13 1.82 10.35
N HIS A 52 -7.36 0.74 11.11
CA HIS A 52 -7.93 -0.49 10.58
C HIS A 52 -9.35 -0.30 10.03
N ASP A 53 -10.21 0.42 10.74
CA ASP A 53 -11.60 0.66 10.30
C ASP A 53 -11.64 1.52 9.03
N LEU A 54 -10.81 2.58 8.97
CA LEU A 54 -10.63 3.38 7.76
C LEU A 54 -10.07 2.54 6.60
N HIS A 55 -9.09 1.67 6.87
CA HIS A 55 -8.57 0.73 5.87
C HIS A 55 -9.65 -0.21 5.36
N ARG A 56 -10.58 -0.70 6.20
CA ARG A 56 -11.66 -1.60 5.77
C ARG A 56 -12.59 -0.93 4.76
N ILE A 57 -12.89 0.35 4.96
CA ILE A 57 -13.69 1.17 4.03
C ILE A 57 -12.92 1.36 2.71
N LEU A 58 -11.62 1.67 2.79
CA LEU A 58 -10.79 1.98 1.62
C LEU A 58 -10.30 0.74 0.87
N LYS A 59 -10.34 -0.46 1.47
CA LYS A 59 -9.78 -1.72 0.93
C LYS A 59 -10.31 -2.04 -0.47
N MET A 60 -11.58 -1.72 -0.73
CA MET A 60 -12.20 -1.94 -2.05
C MET A 60 -11.60 -1.07 -3.15
N HIS A 61 -10.93 0.03 -2.81
CA HIS A 61 -10.40 1.02 -3.75
C HIS A 61 -8.88 1.07 -3.79
N ARG A 62 -8.21 0.70 -2.69
CA ARG A 62 -6.78 0.93 -2.48
C ARG A 62 -5.87 0.22 -3.49
N GLY A 63 -6.27 -0.94 -4.01
CA GLY A 63 -5.51 -1.61 -5.07
C GLY A 63 -5.61 -0.93 -6.43
N ARG A 64 -6.67 -0.15 -6.70
CA ARG A 64 -6.93 0.40 -8.04
C ARG A 64 -5.99 1.50 -8.46
N GLN A 65 -5.46 2.27 -7.51
CA GLN A 65 -4.45 3.29 -7.83
C GLN A 65 -3.19 2.68 -8.46
N LEU A 66 -2.88 1.40 -8.17
CA LEU A 66 -1.73 0.73 -8.78
C LEU A 66 -1.94 0.41 -10.27
N LEU A 67 -3.17 0.52 -10.77
CA LEU A 67 -3.49 0.42 -12.21
C LEU A 67 -3.14 1.71 -12.97
N THR A 68 -2.90 2.82 -12.26
CA THR A 68 -2.42 4.05 -12.88
C THR A 68 -0.99 3.85 -13.40
N PRO A 69 -0.71 4.12 -14.68
CA PRO A 69 0.62 3.90 -15.26
C PRO A 69 1.74 4.58 -14.44
N GLY A 70 2.82 3.84 -14.19
CA GLY A 70 3.98 4.33 -13.42
C GLY A 70 3.79 4.40 -11.90
N ARG A 71 2.57 4.25 -11.37
CA ARG A 71 2.29 4.43 -9.94
C ARG A 71 2.97 3.39 -9.05
N MET A 72 3.07 2.14 -9.49
CA MET A 72 3.77 1.09 -8.75
C MET A 72 5.25 1.42 -8.55
N ALA A 73 5.94 1.88 -9.60
CA ALA A 73 7.35 2.28 -9.52
C ALA A 73 7.55 3.49 -8.59
N GLN A 74 6.66 4.49 -8.68
CA GLN A 74 6.64 5.62 -7.74
C GLN A 74 6.44 5.15 -6.29
N SER A 75 5.49 4.23 -6.06
CA SER A 75 5.19 3.70 -4.73
C SER A 75 6.39 2.97 -4.14
N LEU A 76 7.12 2.23 -4.97
CA LEU A 76 8.31 1.51 -4.52
C LEU A 76 9.42 2.48 -4.11
N ALA A 77 9.62 3.57 -4.87
CA ALA A 77 10.58 4.62 -4.51
C ALA A 77 10.22 5.30 -3.17
N GLU A 78 8.94 5.59 -2.95
CA GLU A 78 8.44 6.12 -1.67
C GLU A 78 8.72 5.13 -0.51
N HIS A 79 8.52 3.84 -0.72
CA HIS A 79 8.82 2.83 0.28
C HIS A 79 10.33 2.67 0.55
N ARG A 80 11.20 2.77 -0.45
CA ARG A 80 12.66 2.79 -0.25
C ARG A 80 13.08 3.92 0.68
N GLN A 81 12.52 5.12 0.47
CA GLN A 81 12.77 6.28 1.34
C GLN A 81 12.26 6.03 2.78
N LEU A 82 11.10 5.39 2.93
CA LEU A 82 10.57 5.02 4.24
C LEU A 82 11.53 4.06 4.96
N MET A 83 12.02 3.03 4.26
CA MET A 83 12.97 2.07 4.81
C MET A 83 14.27 2.74 5.24
N ASP A 84 14.77 3.70 4.46
CA ASP A 84 15.96 4.49 4.83
C ASP A 84 15.76 5.30 6.12
N CYS A 85 14.58 5.91 6.31
CA CYS A 85 14.23 6.57 7.57
C CYS A 85 14.16 5.58 8.74
N VAL A 86 13.51 4.42 8.53
CA VAL A 86 13.41 3.37 9.55
C VAL A 86 14.79 2.85 9.98
N ARG A 87 15.69 2.58 9.03
CA ARG A 87 17.07 2.12 9.32
C ARG A 87 17.85 3.10 10.19
N ARG A 88 17.65 4.40 9.99
CA ARG A 88 18.33 5.47 10.73
C ARG A 88 17.61 5.88 12.01
N GLY A 89 16.44 5.31 12.30
CA GLY A 89 15.60 5.76 13.43
C GLY A 89 15.03 7.18 13.25
N ASP A 90 14.91 7.66 12.01
CA ASP A 90 14.41 9.00 11.68
C ASP A 90 12.88 9.01 11.66
N ALA A 91 12.28 9.20 12.84
CA ALA A 91 10.83 9.17 13.01
C ALA A 91 10.10 10.26 12.21
N GLU A 92 10.62 11.49 12.23
CA GLU A 92 9.99 12.60 11.49
C GLU A 92 10.11 12.42 9.98
N GLY A 93 11.24 11.90 9.50
CA GLY A 93 11.40 11.55 8.09
C GLY A 93 10.42 10.46 7.66
N ALA A 94 10.26 9.42 8.49
CA ALA A 94 9.29 8.36 8.21
C ALA A 94 7.84 8.89 8.16
N GLU A 95 7.47 9.80 9.07
CA GLU A 95 6.16 10.47 9.06
C GLU A 95 5.94 11.26 7.76
N ARG A 96 6.89 12.13 7.39
CA ARG A 96 6.80 12.94 6.16
C ARG A 96 6.69 12.06 4.91
N THR A 97 7.50 11.01 4.83
CA THR A 97 7.46 10.06 3.71
C THR A 97 6.12 9.33 3.64
N MET A 98 5.61 8.83 4.78
CA MET A 98 4.34 8.11 4.83
C MET A 98 3.16 9.02 4.45
N HIS A 99 3.15 10.27 4.95
CA HIS A 99 2.15 11.26 4.61
C HIS A 99 2.13 11.55 3.10
N GLY A 100 3.31 11.82 2.50
CA GLY A 100 3.43 12.04 1.06
C GLY A 100 3.00 10.82 0.22
N HIS A 101 3.35 9.62 0.67
CA HIS A 101 2.94 8.37 0.03
C HIS A 101 1.41 8.21 0.01
N LEU A 102 0.73 8.47 1.14
CA LEU A 102 -0.73 8.37 1.23
C LEU A 102 -1.43 9.41 0.34
N LEU A 103 -0.94 10.65 0.29
CA LEU A 103 -1.45 11.68 -0.61
C LEU A 103 -1.27 11.28 -2.09
N SER A 104 -0.11 10.74 -2.44
CA SER A 104 0.17 10.27 -3.80
C SER A 104 -0.73 9.08 -4.19
N GLN A 105 -1.06 8.18 -3.26
CA GLN A 105 -2.08 7.15 -3.48
C GLN A 105 -3.46 7.76 -3.77
N GLY A 106 -3.86 8.78 -2.99
CA GLY A 106 -5.14 9.46 -3.19
C GLY A 106 -5.25 10.17 -4.54
N GLN A 107 -4.19 10.88 -4.95
CA GLN A 107 -4.11 11.53 -6.26
C GLN A 107 -4.17 10.52 -7.41
N ALA A 108 -3.42 9.42 -7.30
CA ALA A 108 -3.43 8.37 -8.32
C ALA A 108 -4.79 7.68 -8.43
N LEU A 109 -5.49 7.48 -7.30
CA LEU A 109 -6.86 6.96 -7.29
C LEU A 109 -7.83 7.95 -7.95
N ALA A 110 -7.72 9.24 -7.65
CA ALA A 110 -8.55 10.26 -8.28
C ALA A 110 -8.32 10.33 -9.80
N ALA A 111 -7.07 10.23 -10.25
CA ALA A 111 -6.72 10.16 -11.67
C ALA A 111 -7.29 8.91 -12.36
N TYR A 112 -7.22 7.75 -11.69
CA TYR A 112 -7.83 6.51 -12.19
C TYR A 112 -9.33 6.68 -12.40
N VAL A 113 -10.04 7.30 -11.45
CA VAL A 113 -11.48 7.58 -11.57
C VAL A 113 -11.77 8.58 -12.69
N ALA A 114 -10.99 9.65 -12.79
CA ALA A 114 -11.14 10.65 -13.85
C ALA A 114 -10.93 10.04 -15.25
N ALA A 115 -10.09 9.01 -15.37
CA ALA A 115 -9.89 8.24 -16.59
C ALA A 115 -10.99 7.19 -16.87
N GLY A 116 -12.10 7.19 -16.11
CA GLY A 116 -13.22 6.26 -16.27
C GLY A 116 -13.12 4.99 -15.43
N GLY A 117 -12.11 4.89 -14.56
CA GLY A 117 -11.93 3.76 -13.66
C GLY A 117 -13.03 3.65 -12.60
N MET A 118 -13.65 2.49 -12.48
CA MET A 118 -14.77 2.28 -11.56
C MET A 118 -14.31 1.82 -10.17
N LEU A 119 -14.92 2.38 -9.12
CA LEU A 119 -14.58 2.12 -7.72
C LEU A 119 -15.38 0.98 -7.05
N ASN A 120 -16.52 0.56 -7.58
CA ASN A 120 -17.39 -0.46 -6.96
C ASN A 120 -17.98 -1.42 -7.99
N VAL A 121 -17.12 -2.08 -8.78
CA VAL A 121 -17.58 -3.11 -9.72
C VAL A 121 -17.49 -4.47 -9.03
N PRO A 122 -18.60 -5.21 -8.89
CA PRO A 122 -18.56 -6.62 -8.53
C PRO A 122 -17.71 -7.37 -9.55
N ALA A 123 -16.92 -8.35 -9.12
CA ALA A 123 -16.22 -9.23 -10.06
C ALA A 123 -17.24 -9.75 -11.09
N PRO A 124 -16.95 -9.70 -12.40
CA PRO A 124 -17.88 -10.17 -13.41
C PRO A 124 -18.21 -11.63 -13.10
N LEU A 125 -19.47 -11.89 -12.75
CA LEU A 125 -19.94 -13.26 -12.55
C LEU A 125 -19.88 -13.97 -13.90
N PRO A 126 -19.43 -15.24 -13.94
CA PRO A 126 -19.49 -16.02 -15.17
C PRO A 126 -20.93 -16.02 -15.66
N ARG A 127 -21.14 -15.67 -16.92
CA ARG A 127 -22.46 -15.83 -17.54
C ARG A 127 -22.77 -17.31 -17.49
N VAL A 128 -23.77 -17.68 -16.70
CA VAL A 128 -24.37 -19.02 -16.78
C VAL A 128 -24.77 -19.18 -18.24
N GLY A 129 -24.12 -20.13 -18.92
CA GLY A 129 -24.36 -20.40 -20.33
C GLY A 129 -25.85 -20.57 -20.56
N GLY A 130 -26.33 -19.91 -21.62
CA GLY A 130 -27.70 -20.03 -22.07
C GLY A 130 -28.06 -21.50 -22.31
N VAL A 131 -29.29 -21.82 -21.93
CA VAL A 131 -30.03 -22.97 -22.47
C VAL A 131 -30.27 -22.74 -23.95
#